data_AF-A0A520C0P2-F1
#
_entry.id   AF-A0A520C0P2-F1
#
_cell.length_a   1.000
_cell.length_b   1.000
_cell.length_c   1.000
_cell.angle_alpha   90.00
_cell.angle_beta   90.00
_cell.angle_gamma   90.00
#
_symmetry.space_group_name_H-M   'P 1'
#
loop_
_entity.id
_entity.type
_entity.pdbx_description
1 polymer ?
#
loop_
_entity_poly.entity_id
_entity_poly.type
_entity_poly.pdbx_seq_one_letter_code
_entity_poly.pdbx_strand_id
1 'polypeptide(L)'
;NDYGFELLSDIENPMDDAIAYEVFSPENLTEDISLSINSTEMARRKFRDIACISGLVFQGYPGKYVANKHLQSSAGLFFNVFSDFDKHNLLLRQAYDEVFYQQLEEPRLAAALYRIQQSTIVITNPKRFTPLSFPIKVDSLRANMSSEELEHRIERMKVEVFK
;
A
#
# COMPACT_ATOMS: atom_id res chain seq x y z
N ASN A 1 -3.18 7.44 6.65
CA ASN A 1 -2.27 7.53 7.83
C ASN A 1 -2.83 6.65 8.93
N ASP A 2 -2.26 6.67 10.14
CA ASP A 2 -2.72 5.81 11.24
C ASP A 2 -4.16 6.06 11.70
N TYR A 3 -4.77 7.19 11.29
CA TYR A 3 -6.15 7.57 11.60
C TYR A 3 -7.17 7.14 10.53
N GLY A 4 -6.72 6.63 9.38
CA GLY A 4 -7.59 6.20 8.29
C GLY A 4 -7.03 6.55 6.90
N PHE A 5 -7.90 6.47 5.89
CA PHE A 5 -7.57 6.74 4.49
C PHE A 5 -8.65 7.58 3.82
N GLU A 6 -8.28 8.29 2.76
CA GLU A 6 -9.19 9.04 1.89
C GLU A 6 -9.41 8.22 0.62
N LEU A 7 -10.66 8.08 0.18
CA LEU A 7 -11.01 7.57 -1.15
C LEU A 7 -11.55 8.73 -1.96
N LEU A 8 -10.99 8.94 -3.16
CA LEU A 8 -11.40 9.97 -4.09
C LEU A 8 -11.89 9.31 -5.37
N SER A 9 -13.06 9.73 -5.83
CA SER A 9 -13.61 9.35 -7.12
C SER A 9 -14.15 10.59 -7.82
N ASP A 10 -14.04 10.62 -9.14
CA ASP A 10 -14.66 11.60 -10.03
C ASP A 10 -16.16 11.33 -10.25
N ILE A 11 -16.63 10.15 -9.80
CA ILE A 11 -18.03 9.73 -9.87
C ILE A 11 -18.57 9.64 -8.44
N GLU A 12 -19.82 10.05 -8.26
CA GLU A 12 -20.50 9.87 -6.99
C GLU A 12 -20.72 8.37 -6.74
N ASN A 13 -20.15 7.86 -5.65
CA ASN A 13 -20.37 6.50 -5.20
C ASN A 13 -21.33 6.53 -4.00
N PRO A 14 -22.59 6.08 -4.16
CA PRO A 14 -23.50 6.01 -3.03
C PRO A 14 -22.96 5.00 -2.03
N MET A 15 -22.55 5.47 -0.86
CA MET A 15 -22.09 4.62 0.24
C MET A 15 -23.19 4.59 1.29
N ASP A 16 -23.80 3.43 1.47
CA ASP A 16 -24.74 3.15 2.55
C ASP A 16 -24.23 1.99 3.43
N ASP A 17 -24.98 1.68 4.48
CA ASP A 17 -24.57 0.66 5.43
C ASP A 17 -24.43 -0.71 4.74
N ALA A 18 -25.31 -1.07 3.81
CA ALA A 18 -25.28 -2.36 3.12
C ALA A 18 -24.01 -2.50 2.27
N ILE A 19 -23.70 -1.48 1.47
CA ILE A 19 -22.49 -1.44 0.65
C ILE A 19 -21.25 -1.44 1.55
N ALA A 20 -21.28 -0.75 2.69
CA ALA A 20 -20.14 -0.75 3.61
C ALA A 20 -19.86 -2.13 4.21
N TYR A 21 -20.89 -2.89 4.62
CA TYR A 21 -20.70 -4.26 5.11
C TYR A 21 -20.20 -5.20 4.00
N GLU A 22 -20.62 -5.00 2.75
CA GLU A 22 -20.12 -5.77 1.61
C GLU A 22 -18.64 -5.47 1.34
N VAL A 23 -18.27 -4.18 1.28
CA VAL A 23 -16.89 -3.73 1.03
C VAL A 23 -15.92 -4.20 2.12
N PHE A 24 -16.37 -4.26 3.38
CA PHE A 24 -15.56 -4.75 4.50
C PHE A 24 -15.78 -6.25 4.79
N SER A 25 -16.36 -7.00 3.85
CA SER A 25 -16.53 -8.44 3.99
C SER A 25 -15.16 -9.15 4.02
N PRO A 26 -14.94 -10.10 4.95
CA PRO A 26 -13.76 -10.96 4.92
C PRO A 26 -13.91 -12.11 3.91
N GLU A 27 -15.04 -12.23 3.20
CA GLU A 27 -15.23 -13.23 2.15
C GLU A 27 -14.25 -12.98 1.00
N ASN A 28 -13.67 -14.06 0.45
CA ASN A 28 -12.66 -14.02 -0.63
C ASN A 28 -11.43 -13.14 -0.37
N LEU A 29 -11.15 -12.80 0.89
CA LEU A 29 -10.08 -11.89 1.28
C LEU A 29 -8.72 -12.23 0.63
N THR A 30 -8.32 -13.50 0.65
CA THR A 30 -7.05 -13.95 0.04
C THR A 30 -6.99 -13.68 -1.47
N GLU A 31 -8.10 -13.86 -2.17
CA GLU A 31 -8.19 -13.61 -3.62
C GLU A 31 -8.17 -12.11 -3.90
N ASP A 32 -8.96 -11.32 -3.18
CA ASP A 32 -9.00 -9.86 -3.32
C ASP A 32 -7.65 -9.20 -3.01
N ILE A 33 -6.95 -9.70 -2.00
CA ILE A 33 -5.56 -9.34 -1.71
C ILE A 33 -4.68 -9.63 -2.92
N SER A 34 -4.74 -10.83 -3.49
CA SER A 34 -3.88 -11.21 -4.60
C SER A 34 -4.09 -10.35 -5.86
N LEU A 35 -5.32 -9.87 -6.07
CA LEU A 35 -5.70 -9.01 -7.19
C LEU A 35 -5.39 -7.52 -6.94
N SER A 36 -5.44 -7.06 -5.69
CA SER A 36 -5.25 -5.65 -5.33
C SER A 36 -3.79 -5.24 -5.17
N ILE A 37 -2.90 -6.16 -4.80
CA ILE A 37 -1.46 -5.88 -4.75
C ILE A 37 -0.92 -5.77 -6.17
N ASN A 38 -0.08 -4.76 -6.42
CA ASN A 38 0.88 -4.82 -7.53
C ASN A 38 1.99 -5.82 -7.18
N SER A 39 1.60 -7.10 -7.11
CA SER A 39 2.42 -8.20 -6.62
C SER A 39 3.70 -8.34 -7.44
N THR A 40 3.62 -8.02 -8.74
CA THR A 40 4.76 -8.00 -9.65
C THR A 40 5.82 -6.96 -9.28
N GLU A 41 5.45 -5.69 -9.09
CA GLU A 41 6.44 -4.65 -8.74
C GLU A 41 7.03 -4.88 -7.34
N MET A 42 6.22 -5.33 -6.39
CA MET A 42 6.69 -5.66 -5.04
C MET A 42 7.62 -6.88 -5.06
N ALA A 43 7.25 -7.94 -5.77
CA ALA A 43 8.08 -9.13 -5.93
C ALA A 43 9.39 -8.78 -6.63
N ARG A 44 9.36 -7.88 -7.63
CA ARG A 44 10.56 -7.39 -8.31
C ARG A 44 11.50 -6.63 -7.37
N ARG A 45 10.97 -5.83 -6.45
CA ARG A 45 11.78 -5.17 -5.40
C ARG A 45 12.37 -6.19 -4.44
N LYS A 46 11.55 -7.14 -3.98
CA LYS A 46 11.95 -8.19 -3.05
C LYS A 46 13.00 -9.14 -3.63
N PHE A 47 12.90 -9.42 -4.94
CA PHE A 47 13.77 -10.32 -5.66
C PHE A 47 15.24 -9.91 -5.63
N ARG A 48 15.55 -8.61 -5.42
CA ARG A 48 16.94 -8.16 -5.23
C ARG A 48 17.62 -8.90 -4.09
N ASP A 49 16.97 -9.00 -2.95
CA ASP A 49 17.56 -9.62 -1.77
C ASP A 49 17.76 -11.13 -2.00
N ILE A 50 16.79 -11.77 -2.66
CA ILE A 50 16.85 -13.19 -3.04
C ILE A 50 17.97 -13.45 -4.05
N ALA A 51 18.11 -12.60 -5.08
CA ALA A 51 19.17 -12.70 -6.09
C ALA A 51 20.56 -12.50 -5.49
N CYS A 52 20.66 -11.63 -4.49
CA CYS A 52 21.87 -11.40 -3.70
C CYS A 52 22.24 -12.62 -2.83
N ILE A 53 21.26 -13.24 -2.16
CA ILE A 53 21.46 -14.42 -1.29
C ILE A 53 21.80 -15.67 -2.11
N SER A 54 21.12 -15.86 -3.25
CA SER A 54 21.35 -16.98 -4.17
C SER A 54 22.64 -16.85 -5.00
N GLY A 55 23.35 -15.73 -4.89
CA GLY A 55 24.59 -15.49 -5.62
C GLY A 55 24.42 -15.12 -7.10
N LEU A 56 23.18 -14.88 -7.56
CA LEU A 56 22.90 -14.38 -8.91
C LEU A 56 23.41 -12.95 -9.13
N VAL A 57 23.43 -12.15 -8.08
CA VAL A 57 23.89 -10.75 -8.11
C VAL A 57 25.04 -10.57 -7.14
N PHE A 58 26.16 -10.08 -7.68
CA PHE A 58 27.35 -9.77 -6.89
C PHE A 58 27.18 -8.43 -6.15
N GLN A 59 27.38 -8.47 -4.83
CA GLN A 59 27.19 -7.29 -3.96
C GLN A 59 28.44 -6.40 -3.85
N GLY A 60 29.57 -6.81 -4.42
CA GLY A 60 30.86 -6.15 -4.21
C GLY A 60 31.74 -6.87 -3.19
N TYR A 61 32.84 -6.23 -2.81
CA TYR A 61 33.79 -6.75 -1.84
C TYR A 61 33.62 -6.06 -0.48
N PRO A 62 34.12 -6.63 0.63
CA PRO A 62 34.15 -5.94 1.92
C PRO A 62 34.78 -4.55 1.79
N GLY A 63 34.04 -3.51 2.18
CA GLY A 63 34.46 -2.10 2.06
C GLY A 63 34.28 -1.46 0.67
N LYS A 64 33.84 -2.23 -0.34
CA LYS A 64 33.53 -1.76 -1.71
C LYS A 64 32.25 -2.41 -2.22
N TYR A 65 31.12 -2.05 -1.62
CA TYR A 65 29.81 -2.52 -2.03
C TYR A 65 29.32 -1.83 -3.31
N VAL A 66 28.63 -2.59 -4.15
CA VAL A 66 27.90 -2.06 -5.30
C VAL A 66 26.72 -1.23 -4.79
N ALA A 67 26.45 -0.09 -5.44
CA ALA A 67 25.35 0.76 -5.01
C ALA A 67 24.00 0.05 -5.16
N ASN A 68 23.09 0.26 -4.20
CA ASN A 68 21.77 -0.38 -4.15
C ASN A 68 20.98 -0.25 -5.46
N LYS A 69 21.06 0.90 -6.14
CA LYS A 69 20.40 1.13 -7.42
C LYS A 69 20.88 0.14 -8.49
N HIS A 70 22.17 -0.16 -8.56
CA HIS A 70 22.73 -1.09 -9.53
C HIS A 70 22.36 -2.54 -9.21
N LEU A 71 22.32 -2.89 -7.92
CA LEU A 71 21.82 -4.19 -7.48
C LEU A 71 20.36 -4.38 -7.88
N GLN A 72 19.52 -3.37 -7.66
CA GLN A 72 18.11 -3.39 -8.04
C GLN A 72 17.92 -3.54 -9.56
N SER A 73 18.69 -2.82 -10.36
CA SER A 73 18.66 -2.94 -11.82
C SER A 73 19.06 -4.34 -12.29
N SER A 74 20.14 -4.90 -11.73
CA SER A 74 20.64 -6.22 -12.12
C SER A 74 19.67 -7.33 -11.74
N ALA A 75 19.16 -7.31 -10.51
CA ALA A 75 18.14 -8.26 -10.05
C ALA A 75 16.84 -8.13 -10.84
N GLY A 76 16.44 -6.90 -11.18
CA GLY A 76 15.24 -6.65 -11.99
C GLY A 76 15.31 -7.21 -13.41
N LEU A 77 16.51 -7.40 -13.97
CA LEU A 77 16.69 -8.09 -15.26
C LEU A 77 16.46 -9.59 -15.12
N PHE A 78 17.08 -10.22 -14.11
CA PHE A 78 16.87 -11.65 -13.81
C PHE A 78 15.40 -11.95 -13.52
N PHE A 79 14.73 -11.09 -12.73
CA PHE A 79 13.31 -11.21 -12.46
C PHE A 79 12.47 -11.25 -13.75
N ASN A 80 12.75 -10.33 -14.68
CA ASN A 80 12.04 -10.29 -15.97
C ASN A 80 12.32 -11.56 -16.80
N VAL A 81 13.58 -11.98 -16.89
CA VAL A 81 13.95 -13.20 -17.62
C VAL A 81 13.24 -14.43 -17.06
N PHE A 82 13.19 -14.59 -15.74
CA PHE A 82 12.44 -15.69 -15.12
C PHE A 82 10.94 -15.56 -15.36
N SER A 83 10.38 -14.36 -15.26
CA SER A 83 8.95 -14.12 -15.53
C SER A 83 8.55 -14.50 -16.97
N ASP A 84 9.42 -14.22 -17.93
CA ASP A 84 9.15 -14.44 -19.36
C ASP A 84 9.45 -15.89 -19.79
N PHE A 85 10.54 -16.48 -19.28
CA PHE A 85 11.09 -17.74 -19.79
C PHE A 85 11.10 -18.91 -18.79
N ASP A 86 10.97 -18.65 -17.48
CA ASP A 86 10.99 -19.68 -16.43
C ASP A 86 10.02 -19.34 -15.29
N LYS A 87 8.72 -19.37 -15.59
CA LYS A 87 7.65 -19.01 -14.64
C LYS A 87 7.60 -19.91 -13.40
N HIS A 88 8.23 -21.08 -13.46
CA HIS A 88 8.29 -22.04 -12.36
C HIS A 88 9.59 -21.93 -11.56
N ASN A 89 10.42 -20.92 -11.83
CA ASN A 89 11.65 -20.68 -11.10
C ASN A 89 11.40 -20.53 -9.59
N LEU A 90 12.14 -21.27 -8.77
CA LEU A 90 11.96 -21.27 -7.32
C LEU A 90 12.27 -19.90 -6.68
N LEU A 91 13.24 -19.14 -7.23
CA LEU A 91 13.59 -17.82 -6.71
C LEU A 91 12.51 -16.79 -7.04
N LEU A 92 11.90 -16.91 -8.23
CA LEU A 92 10.76 -16.09 -8.61
C LEU A 92 9.58 -16.37 -7.68
N ARG A 93 9.25 -17.65 -7.47
CA ARG A 93 8.20 -18.05 -6.51
C ARG A 93 8.46 -17.53 -5.10
N GLN A 94 9.69 -17.67 -4.59
CA GLN A 94 10.06 -17.18 -3.27
C GLN A 94 9.87 -15.65 -3.15
N ALA A 95 10.12 -14.88 -4.21
CA ALA A 95 9.91 -13.44 -4.18
C ALA A 95 8.43 -13.08 -4.02
N TYR A 96 7.53 -13.81 -4.70
CA TYR A 96 6.09 -13.65 -4.49
C TYR A 96 5.68 -14.09 -3.09
N ASP A 97 6.08 -15.30 -2.67
CA ASP A 97 5.74 -15.86 -1.36
C ASP A 97 6.16 -14.94 -0.21
N GLU A 98 7.38 -14.37 -0.25
CA GLU A 98 7.84 -13.43 0.77
C GLU A 98 7.11 -12.09 0.73
N VAL A 99 6.71 -11.59 -0.45
CA VAL A 99 5.88 -10.38 -0.53
C VAL A 99 4.52 -10.62 0.11
N PHE A 100 3.87 -11.74 -0.23
CA PHE A 100 2.60 -12.10 0.38
C PHE A 100 2.74 -12.24 1.90
N TYR A 101 3.76 -12.94 2.38
CA TYR A 101 3.93 -13.19 3.82
C TYR A 101 4.34 -11.95 4.63
N GLN A 102 5.22 -11.08 4.09
CA GLN A 102 5.79 -9.97 4.86
C GLN A 102 4.98 -8.68 4.79
N GLN A 103 4.33 -8.40 3.66
CA GLN A 103 3.60 -7.14 3.48
C GLN A 103 2.13 -7.28 3.82
N LEU A 104 1.56 -8.47 3.63
CA LEU A 104 0.23 -8.78 4.09
C LEU A 104 0.29 -9.60 5.35
N GLU A 105 0.16 -8.89 6.46
CA GLU A 105 -0.35 -9.46 7.69
C GLU A 105 -1.82 -9.88 7.49
N GLU A 106 -2.09 -10.79 6.56
CA GLU A 106 -3.43 -11.31 6.22
C GLU A 106 -4.20 -11.73 7.47
N PRO A 107 -3.61 -12.45 8.46
CA PRO A 107 -4.31 -12.77 9.69
C PRO A 107 -4.76 -11.52 10.47
N ARG A 108 -3.95 -10.45 10.46
CA ARG A 108 -4.30 -9.19 11.12
C ARG A 108 -5.39 -8.44 10.36
N LEU A 109 -5.33 -8.43 9.03
CA LEU A 109 -6.35 -7.83 8.19
C LEU A 109 -7.69 -8.56 8.33
N ALA A 110 -7.68 -9.90 8.28
CA ALA A 110 -8.85 -10.73 8.51
C ALA A 110 -9.47 -10.43 9.88
N ALA A 111 -8.68 -10.41 10.95
CA ALA A 111 -9.16 -10.07 12.30
C ALA A 111 -9.77 -8.67 12.37
N ALA A 112 -9.20 -7.69 11.65
CA ALA A 112 -9.75 -6.34 11.57
C ALA A 112 -11.09 -6.30 10.82
N LEU A 113 -11.22 -7.00 9.70
CA LEU A 113 -12.47 -7.09 8.92
C LEU A 113 -13.56 -7.81 9.72
N TYR A 114 -13.26 -8.93 10.37
CA TYR A 114 -14.20 -9.59 11.28
C TYR A 114 -14.67 -8.68 12.41
N ARG A 115 -13.76 -7.88 12.99
CA ARG A 115 -14.14 -6.89 14.01
C ARG A 115 -15.07 -5.81 13.45
N ILE A 116 -14.81 -5.34 12.23
CA ILE A 116 -15.67 -4.35 11.54
C ILE A 116 -17.05 -4.94 11.27
N GLN A 117 -17.15 -6.19 10.81
CA GLN A 117 -18.42 -6.89 10.58
C GLN A 117 -19.30 -6.99 11.83
N GLN A 118 -18.70 -7.07 13.02
CA GLN A 118 -19.42 -7.11 14.29
C GLN A 118 -19.66 -5.72 14.91
N SER A 119 -19.16 -4.65 14.26
CA SER A 119 -19.28 -3.28 14.73
C SER A 119 -20.40 -2.55 14.00
N THR A 120 -20.96 -1.54 14.64
CA THR A 120 -21.87 -0.61 13.95
C THR A 120 -21.05 0.33 13.06
N ILE A 121 -21.26 0.24 11.75
CA ILE A 121 -20.71 1.19 10.78
C ILE A 121 -21.53 2.49 10.86
N VAL A 122 -20.85 3.63 10.96
CA VAL A 122 -21.51 4.95 11.04
C VAL A 122 -21.05 5.81 9.87
N ILE A 123 -21.96 6.01 8.91
CA ILE A 123 -21.73 6.86 7.74
C ILE A 123 -22.36 8.23 7.99
N THR A 124 -21.57 9.29 7.89
CA THR A 124 -22.04 10.66 8.10
C THR A 124 -21.48 11.61 7.06
N ASN A 125 -22.26 12.65 6.74
CA ASN A 125 -21.91 13.68 5.76
C ASN A 125 -21.72 15.03 6.48
N PRO A 126 -20.59 15.24 7.19
CA PRO A 126 -20.36 16.47 7.93
C PRO A 126 -20.15 17.65 6.97
N LYS A 127 -20.70 18.82 7.34
CA LYS A 127 -20.56 20.06 6.54
C LYS A 127 -19.16 20.70 6.59
N ARG A 128 -18.30 20.20 7.50
CA ARG A 128 -16.93 20.67 7.73
C ARG A 128 -16.04 19.48 8.08
N PHE A 129 -14.72 19.65 7.95
CA PHE A 129 -13.79 18.61 8.39
C PHE A 129 -13.95 18.34 9.89
N THR A 130 -14.08 17.06 10.23
CA THR A 130 -14.07 16.59 11.61
C THR A 130 -12.62 16.55 12.14
N PRO A 131 -12.42 16.61 13.48
CA PRO A 131 -11.10 16.46 14.07
C PRO A 131 -10.34 15.20 13.62
N LEU A 132 -11.04 14.09 13.36
CA LEU A 132 -10.44 12.84 12.88
C LEU A 132 -10.12 12.85 11.38
N SER A 133 -10.93 13.54 10.56
CA SER A 133 -10.65 13.70 9.13
C SER A 133 -9.53 14.70 8.83
N PHE A 134 -9.26 15.63 9.75
CA PHE A 134 -8.33 16.73 9.50
C PHE A 134 -6.89 16.27 9.21
N PRO A 135 -6.27 15.38 10.00
CA PRO A 135 -4.93 14.86 9.69
C PRO A 135 -4.88 14.18 8.32
N ILE A 136 -5.91 13.40 7.98
CA ILE A 136 -6.02 12.71 6.69
C ILE A 136 -6.06 13.74 5.55
N LYS A 137 -6.83 14.82 5.71
CA LYS A 137 -6.92 15.86 4.68
C LYS A 137 -5.60 16.61 4.51
N VAL A 138 -4.93 16.95 5.60
CA VAL A 138 -3.62 17.62 5.54
C VAL A 138 -2.59 16.77 4.80
N ASP A 139 -2.57 15.46 5.03
CA ASP A 139 -1.67 14.55 4.32
C ASP A 139 -1.99 14.48 2.81
N SER A 140 -3.27 14.43 2.44
CA SER A 140 -3.71 14.51 1.04
C SER A 140 -3.27 15.81 0.34
N LEU A 141 -3.29 16.93 1.06
CA LEU A 141 -2.84 18.21 0.53
C LEU A 141 -1.33 18.30 0.34
N ARG A 142 -0.54 17.63 1.19
CA ARG A 142 0.92 17.51 1.00
C ARG A 142 1.28 16.75 -0.26
N ALA A 143 0.51 15.73 -0.59
CA ALA A 143 0.77 14.90 -1.77
C ALA A 143 0.48 15.63 -3.09
N ASN A 144 -0.36 16.66 -3.06
CA ASN A 144 -0.72 17.45 -4.24
C ASN A 144 0.20 18.65 -4.40
N MET A 145 0.88 18.75 -5.56
CA MET A 145 1.69 19.92 -5.88
C MET A 145 0.82 21.17 -5.99
N SER A 146 1.10 22.17 -5.14
CA SER A 146 0.46 23.49 -5.17
C SER A 146 1.53 24.58 -5.13
N SER A 147 1.19 25.76 -5.67
CA SER A 147 2.02 26.97 -5.62
C SER A 147 1.89 27.74 -4.30
N GLU A 148 0.92 27.40 -3.45
CA GLU A 148 0.74 28.00 -2.13
C GLU A 148 1.53 27.20 -1.07
N GLU A 149 2.17 27.91 -0.13
CA GLU A 149 2.84 27.25 0.99
C GLU A 149 1.83 26.52 1.87
N LEU A 150 2.07 25.22 2.05
CA LEU A 150 1.19 24.31 2.78
C LEU A 150 0.83 24.82 4.20
N GLU A 151 1.76 25.50 4.87
CA GLU A 151 1.61 26.01 6.23
C GLU A 151 0.46 27.03 6.35
N HIS A 152 0.44 28.02 5.44
CA HIS A 152 -0.64 29.02 5.37
C HIS A 152 -2.01 28.39 5.11
N ARG A 153 -2.05 27.33 4.29
CA ARG A 153 -3.27 26.60 3.98
C ARG A 153 -3.79 25.81 5.19
N ILE A 154 -2.90 25.21 5.98
CA ILE A 154 -3.23 24.50 7.22
C ILE A 154 -3.79 25.47 8.28
N GLU A 155 -3.18 26.65 8.45
CA GLU A 155 -3.65 27.64 9.43
C GLU A 155 -5.07 28.10 9.16
N ARG A 156 -5.40 28.42 7.90
CA ARG A 156 -6.78 28.75 7.49
C ARG A 156 -7.77 27.64 7.80
N MET A 157 -7.39 26.41 7.48
CA MET A 157 -8.21 25.23 7.70
C MET A 157 -8.44 24.96 9.19
N LYS A 158 -7.43 25.18 10.05
CA LYS A 158 -7.61 25.12 11.52
C LYS A 158 -8.64 26.14 12.00
N VAL A 159 -8.59 27.38 11.51
CA VAL A 159 -9.53 28.45 11.91
C VAL A 159 -10.98 28.11 11.53
N GLU A 160 -11.21 27.40 10.43
CA GLU A 160 -12.55 26.95 10.01
C GLU A 160 -13.07 25.72 10.77
N VAL A 161 -12.17 24.83 11.21
CA VAL A 161 -12.51 23.59 11.93
C VAL A 161 -12.74 23.83 13.42
N PHE A 162 -12.04 24.78 14.03
CA PHE A 162 -12.15 25.12 15.46
C PHE A 162 -13.12 26.28 15.76
N LYS A 163 -14.02 26.61 14.83
CA LYS A 163 -15.13 27.58 15.01
C LYS A 163 -16.47 26.88 15.13
#